data_AF-A0A1J3EGG4-F1
#
_entry.id   AF-A0A1J3EGG4-F1
#
_cell.length_a   1.000
_cell.length_b   1.000
_cell.length_c   1.000
_cell.angle_alpha   90.00
_cell.angle_beta   90.00
_cell.angle_gamma   90.00
#
_symmetry.space_group_name_H-M   'P 1'
#
loop_
_entity.id
_entity.type
_entity.pdbx_description
1 polymer ?
#
loop_
_entity_poly.entity_id
_entity_poly.type
_entity_poly.pdbx_seq_one_letter_code
_entity_poly.pdbx_strand_id
1 'polypeptide(L)'
;LTGDKMETAINIGYACSLLRQGMKQIFIALKTEEEISQDPEAAARESILMQILNASQMVKLEKDPHAAFALIIDGKTLAYALEDDIKYQFLALA
;
A
#
# COMPACT_ATOMS: atom_id res chain seq x y z
N LEU A 1 -11.57 -5.70 1.26
CA LEU A 1 -11.69 -4.40 1.94
C LEU A 1 -12.50 -4.61 3.21
N THR A 2 -12.03 -4.10 4.35
CA THR A 2 -12.72 -4.18 5.64
C THR A 2 -12.57 -2.84 6.38
N GLY A 3 -13.53 -2.52 7.24
CA GLY A 3 -13.46 -1.36 8.14
C GLY A 3 -12.83 -1.68 9.51
N ASP A 4 -12.32 -2.89 9.69
CA ASP A 4 -11.65 -3.33 10.92
C ASP A 4 -10.16 -2.93 10.93
N LYS A 5 -9.48 -3.15 12.05
CA LYS A 5 -8.04 -2.91 12.20
C LYS A 5 -7.22 -3.72 11.19
N MET A 6 -6.11 -3.15 10.77
CA MET A 6 -5.19 -3.77 9.81
C MET A 6 -4.69 -5.15 10.29
N GLU A 7 -4.33 -5.27 11.56
CA GLU A 7 -3.90 -6.53 12.17
C GLU A 7 -4.97 -7.63 12.05
N THR A 8 -6.24 -7.29 12.30
CA THR A 8 -7.35 -8.23 12.13
C THR A 8 -7.54 -8.62 10.68
N ALA A 9 -7.44 -7.66 9.75
CA ALA A 9 -7.54 -7.92 8.32
C ALA A 9 -6.44 -8.87 7.84
N ILE A 10 -5.20 -8.69 8.31
CA ILE A 10 -4.06 -9.55 7.99
C ILE A 10 -4.28 -10.96 8.55
N ASN A 11 -4.70 -11.07 9.82
CA ASN A 11 -4.96 -12.36 10.45
C ASN A 11 -6.08 -13.13 9.74
N ILE A 12 -7.16 -12.45 9.36
CA ILE A 12 -8.23 -13.03 8.52
C ILE A 12 -7.66 -13.43 7.15
N GLY A 13 -6.81 -12.59 6.55
CA GLY A 13 -6.15 -12.88 5.28
C GLY A 13 -5.36 -14.19 5.32
N TYR A 14 -4.60 -14.44 6.38
CA TYR A 14 -3.91 -15.71 6.59
C TYR A 14 -4.87 -16.86 6.88
N ALA A 15 -5.86 -16.67 7.75
CA ALA A 15 -6.85 -17.70 8.09
C ALA A 15 -7.64 -18.17 6.86
N CYS A 16 -7.91 -17.26 5.92
CA CYS A 16 -8.60 -17.53 4.66
C CYS A 16 -7.64 -17.91 3.51
N SER A 17 -6.33 -18.06 3.77
CA SER A 17 -5.31 -18.36 2.75
C SER A 17 -5.22 -17.34 1.58
N LEU A 18 -5.76 -16.13 1.79
CA LEU A 18 -5.61 -14.98 0.89
C LEU A 18 -4.20 -14.40 1.01
N LEU A 19 -3.65 -14.38 2.22
CA LEU A 19 -2.24 -14.16 2.50
C LEU A 19 -1.57 -15.51 2.78
N ARG A 20 -0.37 -15.71 2.24
CA ARG A 20 0.40 -16.95 2.36
C ARG A 20 1.84 -16.66 2.73
N GLN A 21 2.46 -17.60 3.44
CA GLN A 21 3.90 -17.53 3.68
C GLN A 21 4.65 -17.52 2.33
N GLY A 22 5.63 -16.63 2.22
CA GLY A 22 6.39 -16.42 0.99
C GLY A 22 5.85 -15.32 0.06
N MET A 23 4.63 -14.80 0.31
CA MET A 23 4.17 -13.61 -0.40
C MET A 23 4.98 -12.38 0.01
N LYS A 24 5.35 -11.56 -0.96
CA LYS A 24 5.99 -10.26 -0.74
C LYS A 24 4.92 -9.24 -0.39
N GLN A 25 5.01 -8.66 0.81
CA GLN A 25 4.03 -7.70 1.29
C GLN A 25 4.45 -6.28 0.89
N ILE A 26 3.54 -5.55 0.26
CA ILE A 26 3.66 -4.13 -0.08
C ILE A 26 2.79 -3.38 0.90
N PHE A 27 3.39 -2.63 1.80
CA PHE A 27 2.69 -1.74 2.72
C PHE A 27 2.71 -0.33 2.16
N ILE A 28 1.53 0.28 2.03
CA ILE A 28 1.39 1.70 1.75
C ILE A 28 0.71 2.33 2.96
N ALA A 29 1.44 3.18 3.67
CA ALA A 29 0.96 3.83 4.88
C ALA A 29 1.58 5.22 5.03
N LEU A 30 0.82 6.14 5.62
CA LEU A 30 1.38 7.40 6.11
C LEU A 30 2.32 7.13 7.28
N LYS A 31 3.42 7.87 7.37
CA LYS A 31 4.26 7.88 8.56
C LYS A 31 3.88 9.08 9.41
N THR A 32 4.37 9.08 10.65
CA THR A 32 4.11 10.15 11.61
C THR A 32 4.81 11.45 11.20
N GLU A 33 5.87 11.37 10.40
CA GLU A 33 6.68 12.50 9.93
C GLU A 33 5.89 13.40 8.96
N GLU A 34 5.06 12.82 8.10
CA GLU A 34 4.21 13.57 7.18
C GLU A 34 3.14 14.37 7.94
N GLU A 35 2.61 13.82 9.03
CA GLU A 35 1.54 14.46 9.83
C GLU A 35 2.01 15.70 10.61
N ILE A 36 3.30 15.77 10.94
CA ILE A 36 3.91 16.90 11.68
C ILE A 36 4.58 17.93 10.76
N SER A 37 4.48 17.75 9.44
CA SER A 37 5.11 18.64 8.47
C SER A 37 4.38 20.00 8.37
N GLN A 38 5.03 20.99 7.76
CA GLN A 38 4.43 22.32 7.54
C GLN A 38 3.22 22.28 6.61
N ASP A 39 3.17 21.30 5.70
CA ASP A 39 2.04 21.01 4.82
C ASP A 39 1.78 19.49 4.82
N PRO A 40 0.99 19.01 5.80
CA PRO A 40 0.72 17.58 5.98
C PRO A 40 0.05 16.91 4.78
N GLU A 41 -0.79 17.64 4.04
CA GLU A 41 -1.48 17.08 2.86
C GLU A 41 -0.50 16.88 1.71
N ALA A 42 0.33 17.89 1.40
CA ALA A 42 1.33 17.76 0.35
C ALA A 42 2.38 16.68 0.69
N ALA A 43 2.83 16.63 1.95
CA ALA A 43 3.79 15.62 2.41
C ALA A 43 3.21 14.20 2.33
N ALA A 44 1.94 14.03 2.74
CA ALA A 44 1.21 12.77 2.64
C ALA A 44 1.12 12.28 1.18
N ARG A 45 0.70 13.15 0.27
CA ARG A 45 0.56 12.83 -1.16
C ARG A 45 1.88 12.41 -1.80
N GLU A 46 2.94 13.18 -1.57
CA GLU A 46 4.27 12.88 -2.11
C GLU A 46 4.80 11.54 -1.55
N SER A 47 4.67 11.31 -0.25
CA SER A 47 5.10 10.07 0.39
C SER A 47 4.35 8.85 -0.17
N ILE A 48 3.02 8.96 -0.34
CA ILE A 48 2.19 7.89 -0.88
C ILE A 48 2.54 7.62 -2.34
N LEU A 49 2.69 8.66 -3.16
CA LEU A 49 3.08 8.51 -4.57
C LEU A 49 4.44 7.80 -4.69
N MET A 50 5.42 8.20 -3.88
CA MET A 50 6.73 7.55 -3.83
C MET A 50 6.65 6.08 -3.41
N GLN A 51 5.83 5.75 -2.41
CA GLN A 51 5.60 4.36 -2.00
C GLN A 51 5.00 3.52 -3.14
N ILE A 52 4.01 4.06 -3.87
CA ILE A 52 3.39 3.41 -5.03
C ILE A 52 4.40 3.19 -6.16
N LEU A 53 5.21 4.19 -6.49
CA LEU A 53 6.20 4.10 -7.56
C LEU A 53 7.29 3.07 -7.22
N ASN A 54 7.78 3.07 -5.98
CA ASN A 54 8.76 2.10 -5.51
C ASN A 54 8.19 0.67 -5.52
N ALA A 55 6.96 0.49 -5.06
CA ALA A 55 6.26 -0.79 -5.11
C ALA A 55 6.06 -1.27 -6.55
N SER A 56 5.69 -0.37 -7.47
CA SER A 56 5.54 -0.67 -8.90
C SER A 56 6.86 -1.11 -9.53
N GLN A 57 7.98 -0.46 -9.15
CA GLN A 57 9.31 -0.87 -9.59
C GLN A 57 9.70 -2.24 -9.02
N MET A 58 9.41 -2.49 -7.74
CA MET A 58 9.68 -3.79 -7.12
C MET A 58 8.96 -4.93 -7.84
N VAL A 59 7.69 -4.75 -8.19
CA VAL A 59 6.91 -5.74 -8.96
C VAL A 59 7.48 -5.92 -10.37
N LYS A 60 7.85 -4.82 -11.06
CA LYS A 60 8.40 -4.88 -12.43
C LYS A 60 9.79 -5.54 -12.51
N LEU A 61 10.62 -5.36 -11.49
CA LEU A 61 11.97 -5.90 -11.44
C LEU A 61 12.03 -7.32 -10.88
N GLU A 62 10.88 -7.85 -10.42
CA GLU A 62 10.79 -9.20 -9.93
C GLU A 62 11.09 -10.21 -11.05
N LYS A 63 11.98 -11.16 -10.76
CA LYS A 63 12.43 -12.18 -11.72
C LYS A 63 11.86 -13.55 -11.44
N ASP A 64 11.40 -13.80 -10.22
CA ASP A 64 10.76 -15.05 -9.87
C ASP A 64 9.33 -15.10 -10.45
N PRO A 65 9.03 -15.99 -11.41
CA PRO A 65 7.70 -16.10 -12.01
C PRO A 65 6.64 -16.63 -11.02
N HIS A 66 7.07 -17.16 -9.87
CA HIS A 66 6.20 -17.63 -8.80
C HIS A 66 6.07 -16.62 -7.66
N ALA A 67 6.71 -15.44 -7.76
CA ALA A 67 6.54 -14.39 -6.78
C ALA A 67 5.08 -13.96 -6.71
N ALA A 68 4.53 -14.01 -5.49
CA ALA A 68 3.19 -13.54 -5.20
C ALA A 68 3.29 -12.31 -4.30
N PHE A 69 2.44 -11.32 -4.55
CA PHE A 69 2.43 -10.06 -3.82
C PHE A 69 1.12 -9.87 -3.07
N ALA A 70 1.20 -9.19 -1.92
CA ALA A 70 0.04 -8.74 -1.18
C ALA A 70 0.14 -7.23 -0.96
N LEU A 71 -0.84 -6.48 -1.42
CA LEU A 71 -0.95 -5.04 -1.16
C LEU A 71 -1.77 -4.80 0.10
N ILE A 72 -1.18 -4.09 1.06
CA ILE A 72 -1.80 -3.76 2.35
C ILE A 72 -1.76 -2.24 2.51
N ILE A 73 -2.93 -1.63 2.68
CA ILE A 73 -3.12 -0.19 2.79
C ILE A 73 -4.21 0.10 3.82
N ASP A 74 -4.00 1.06 4.70
CA ASP A 74 -5.04 1.52 5.62
C ASP A 74 -6.04 2.47 4.94
N GLY A 75 -7.20 2.66 5.57
CA GLY A 75 -8.27 3.48 4.99
C GLY A 75 -7.91 4.96 4.83
N LYS A 76 -7.10 5.52 5.73
CA LYS A 76 -6.69 6.93 5.68
C LYS A 76 -5.78 7.17 4.48
N THR A 77 -4.79 6.30 4.31
CA THR A 77 -3.83 6.31 3.20
C THR A 77 -4.52 6.00 1.88
N LEU A 78 -5.49 5.06 1.87
CA LEU A 78 -6.28 4.75 0.69
C LEU A 78 -7.08 5.96 0.17
N ALA A 79 -7.57 6.82 1.06
CA ALA A 79 -8.29 8.02 0.65
C ALA A 79 -7.40 8.94 -0.20
N TYR A 80 -6.16 9.20 0.22
CA TYR A 80 -5.17 9.95 -0.54
C TYR A 80 -4.78 9.23 -1.85
N ALA A 81 -4.58 7.91 -1.79
CA ALA A 81 -4.19 7.12 -2.96
C ALA A 81 -5.25 7.10 -4.07
N LEU A 82 -6.50 7.45 -3.77
CA LEU A 82 -7.62 7.53 -4.71
C LEU A 82 -7.90 8.95 -5.22
N GLU A 83 -7.10 9.94 -4.83
CA GLU A 83 -7.18 11.30 -5.38
C GLU A 83 -6.74 11.36 -6.85
N ASP A 84 -7.24 12.33 -7.60
CA ASP A 84 -7.14 12.37 -9.08
C ASP A 84 -5.72 12.36 -9.63
N ASP A 85 -4.76 12.89 -8.87
CA ASP A 85 -3.33 12.97 -9.20
C ASP A 85 -2.55 11.67 -8.94
N ILE A 86 -3.05 10.80 -8.05
CA ILE A 86 -2.37 9.57 -7.60
C ILE A 86 -3.12 8.29 -8.04
N LYS A 87 -4.44 8.38 -8.25
CA LYS A 87 -5.32 7.21 -8.43
C LYS A 87 -4.88 6.27 -9.53
N TYR A 88 -4.37 6.78 -10.65
CA TYR A 88 -4.01 5.94 -11.79
C TYR A 88 -2.75 5.13 -11.51
N GLN A 89 -1.80 5.71 -10.79
CA GLN A 89 -0.58 5.05 -10.35
C GLN A 89 -0.92 3.97 -9.31
N PHE A 90 -1.83 4.28 -8.38
CA PHE A 90 -2.31 3.31 -7.39
C PHE A 90 -3.04 2.13 -8.06
N LEU A 91 -3.99 2.41 -8.97
CA LEU A 91 -4.74 1.39 -9.70
C LEU A 91 -3.88 0.55 -10.64
N ALA A 92 -2.75 1.08 -11.12
CA ALA A 92 -1.80 0.30 -11.92
C ALA A 92 -0.94 -0.66 -11.08
N LEU A 93 -0.83 -0.41 -9.77
CA LEU A 93 -0.11 -1.26 -8.82
C LEU A 93 -1.00 -2.35 -8.22
N ALA A 94 -2.25 -2.02 -7.93
CA ALA A 94 -3.23 -2.89 -7.25
C ALA A 94 -3.83 -3.96 -8.17
#